data_AF-A0A661ZNG6-F1
#
_entry.id   AF-A0A661ZNG6-F1
#
_cell.length_a   1.000
_cell.length_b   1.000
_cell.length_c   1.000
_cell.angle_alpha   90.00
_cell.angle_beta   90.00
_cell.angle_gamma   90.00
#
_symmetry.space_group_name_H-M   'P 1'
#
loop_
_entity.id
_entity.type
_entity.pdbx_description
1 polymer ?
#
loop_
_entity_poly.entity_id
_entity_poly.type
_entity_poly.pdbx_seq_one_letter_code
_entity_poly.pdbx_strand_id
1 'polypeptide(L)'
;CGTCHNRDYKAQINASGGFIKHHEQWDEFTHTEHYGEGMTCLTCHDPHKRTIWDGDGIKMACGTCHSDQVDITNHGPGATCIDCHMAFAAKSGTTRGESGYKGDVRSHLFKITVNDESMFTEDGSWVRDDDEREASLSPAYTCLGCHNNDPNDNIPDKTLEEAVEDANDMHEVDGIAHNSELEMSIYPNPSNGPTKISFVTNESDVSVKIFSISGQLVYQMKNISDPSGTHIIYWDGNSNTGTMVETGYYFIKITAGTRTSTKKLVLVN
;
A
#
# COMPACT_ATOMS: atom_id res chain seq x y z
N CYS A 1 7.17 18.25 16.00
CA CYS A 1 5.87 17.64 15.66
C CYS A 1 4.88 17.75 16.80
N GLY A 2 5.22 17.27 18.00
CA GLY A 2 4.34 17.38 19.19
C GLY A 2 3.91 18.79 19.58
N THR A 3 4.60 19.85 19.15
CA THR A 3 4.13 21.23 19.36
C THR A 3 2.95 21.64 18.47
N CYS A 4 2.78 21.00 17.30
CA CYS A 4 1.83 21.42 16.28
C CYS A 4 0.78 20.36 15.94
N HIS A 5 1.07 19.09 16.20
CA HIS A 5 0.19 17.94 15.93
C HIS A 5 -0.36 17.33 17.22
N ASN A 6 -0.61 18.20 18.21
CA ASN A 6 -1.16 17.88 19.51
C ASN A 6 -2.15 18.98 19.88
N ARG A 7 -3.21 18.66 20.63
CA ARG A 7 -4.16 19.67 21.14
C ARG A 7 -3.88 20.15 22.55
N ASP A 8 -3.71 19.24 23.49
CA ASP A 8 -3.76 19.57 24.92
C ASP A 8 -2.71 18.85 25.78
N TYR A 9 -1.81 18.08 25.17
CA TYR A 9 -0.69 17.37 25.79
C TYR A 9 -1.12 16.40 26.90
N LYS A 10 -2.36 15.89 26.86
CA LYS A 10 -2.93 15.04 27.91
C LYS A 10 -2.66 13.54 27.75
N ALA A 11 -1.77 13.14 26.84
CA ALA A 11 -1.55 11.76 26.39
C ALA A 11 -2.78 11.14 25.71
N GLN A 12 -4.00 11.34 26.20
CA GLN A 12 -5.20 10.81 25.56
C GLN A 12 -5.42 11.39 24.15
N ILE A 13 -5.88 10.53 23.23
CA ILE A 13 -6.14 10.90 21.83
C ILE A 13 -7.58 11.38 21.69
N ASN A 14 -7.77 12.67 21.44
CA ASN A 14 -9.10 13.28 21.39
C ASN A 14 -9.93 12.76 20.21
N ALA A 15 -11.20 12.47 20.47
CA ALA A 15 -12.19 12.10 19.46
C ALA A 15 -13.46 12.96 19.56
N SER A 16 -14.21 13.02 18.47
CA SER A 16 -15.59 13.53 18.49
C SER A 16 -16.34 13.15 17.23
N GLY A 17 -17.61 12.78 17.38
CA GLY A 17 -18.50 12.51 16.24
C GLY A 17 -18.01 11.33 15.39
N GLY A 18 -17.49 10.28 16.05
CA GLY A 18 -17.00 9.06 15.42
C GLY A 18 -15.68 9.22 14.65
N PHE A 19 -14.84 10.20 14.99
CA PHE A 19 -13.52 10.34 14.38
C PHE A 19 -12.53 10.87 15.40
N ILE A 20 -11.25 10.52 15.20
CA ILE A 20 -10.13 11.20 15.87
C ILE A 20 -10.17 12.67 15.44
N LYS A 21 -9.96 13.61 16.37
CA LYS A 21 -9.88 15.01 16.02
C LYS A 21 -8.61 15.27 15.22
N HIS A 22 -8.68 16.21 14.28
CA HIS A 22 -7.44 16.67 13.62
C HIS A 22 -6.44 17.27 14.63
N HIS A 23 -5.14 17.25 14.31
CA HIS A 23 -4.03 17.60 15.21
C HIS A 23 -3.83 16.66 16.41
N GLU A 24 -4.16 15.38 16.25
CA GLU A 24 -3.83 14.34 17.24
C GLU A 24 -2.71 13.41 16.73
N GLN A 25 -2.10 13.66 15.55
CA GLN A 25 -1.15 12.71 14.96
C GLN A 25 0.08 12.46 15.85
N TRP A 26 0.47 13.43 16.68
CA TRP A 26 1.50 13.21 17.68
C TRP A 26 1.00 12.29 18.79
N ASP A 27 -0.16 12.59 19.36
CA ASP A 27 -0.75 11.79 20.44
C ASP A 27 -0.95 10.36 19.95
N GLU A 28 -1.54 10.15 18.77
CA GLU A 28 -1.63 8.85 18.10
C GLU A 28 -0.28 8.15 18.04
N PHE A 29 0.74 8.81 17.48
CA PHE A 29 2.06 8.21 17.29
C PHE A 29 2.70 7.77 18.61
N THR A 30 2.53 8.55 19.69
CA THR A 30 3.12 8.23 20.99
C THR A 30 2.57 6.98 21.67
N HIS A 31 1.42 6.46 21.22
CA HIS A 31 0.81 5.22 21.71
C HIS A 31 1.19 3.99 20.88
N THR A 32 2.08 4.15 19.90
CA THR A 32 2.46 3.06 18.98
C THR A 32 3.72 2.34 19.43
N GLU A 33 3.85 1.07 19.04
CA GLU A 33 5.08 0.30 19.20
C GLU A 33 6.27 0.98 18.51
N HIS A 34 6.06 1.64 17.36
CA HIS A 34 7.11 2.42 16.69
C HIS A 34 7.70 3.51 17.61
N TYR A 35 6.86 4.22 18.36
CA TYR A 35 7.35 5.19 19.34
C TYR A 35 8.04 4.51 20.53
N GLY A 36 7.49 3.38 21.00
CA GLY A 36 8.12 2.53 22.03
C GLY A 36 9.54 2.09 21.67
N GLU A 37 9.79 1.78 20.40
CA GLU A 37 11.10 1.43 19.83
C GLU A 37 11.98 2.66 19.51
N GLY A 38 11.57 3.86 19.94
CA GLY A 38 12.34 5.10 19.83
C GLY A 38 12.29 5.78 18.46
N MET A 39 11.34 5.40 17.59
CA MET A 39 11.13 6.12 16.33
C MET A 39 10.52 7.49 16.58
N THR A 40 10.72 8.38 15.62
CA THR A 40 10.17 9.73 15.64
C THR A 40 9.46 10.01 14.31
N CYS A 41 8.73 11.12 14.23
CA CYS A 41 8.15 11.57 12.96
C CYS A 41 9.23 11.74 11.88
N LEU A 42 10.46 12.12 12.28
CA LEU A 42 11.60 12.30 11.38
C LEU A 42 12.22 10.99 10.93
N THR A 43 11.81 9.84 11.48
CA THR A 43 12.22 8.53 10.98
C THR A 43 11.61 8.30 9.60
N CYS A 44 10.31 8.60 9.45
CA CYS A 44 9.58 8.38 8.20
C CYS A 44 9.46 9.62 7.33
N HIS A 45 9.51 10.83 7.91
CA HIS A 45 9.29 12.08 7.20
C HIS A 45 10.53 12.94 7.03
N ASP A 46 10.61 13.64 5.89
CA ASP A 46 11.51 14.78 5.70
C ASP A 46 10.75 16.07 6.07
N PRO A 47 11.19 16.80 7.11
CA PRO A 47 10.49 18.00 7.58
C PRO A 47 10.56 19.19 6.60
N HIS A 48 11.42 19.13 5.57
CA HIS A 48 11.54 20.17 4.55
C HIS A 48 10.65 19.91 3.34
N LYS A 49 10.01 18.74 3.29
CA LYS A 49 9.19 18.30 2.16
C LYS A 49 7.78 18.02 2.63
N ARG A 50 6.83 18.33 1.75
CA ARG A 50 5.41 18.01 1.97
C ARG A 50 5.18 16.52 1.79
N THR A 51 4.23 15.99 2.55
CA THR A 51 3.82 14.56 2.50
C THR A 51 2.50 14.35 1.76
N ILE A 52 1.88 15.44 1.30
CA ILE A 52 0.60 15.50 0.61
C ILE A 52 0.77 16.23 -0.73
N TRP A 53 -0.17 16.04 -1.66
CA TRP A 53 -0.20 16.72 -2.97
C TRP A 53 1.09 16.51 -3.80
N ASP A 54 1.37 15.25 -4.17
CA ASP A 54 2.58 14.84 -4.91
C ASP A 54 3.91 15.16 -4.19
N GLY A 55 3.85 15.22 -2.86
CA GLY A 55 5.02 15.45 -2.01
C GLY A 55 5.90 14.21 -1.84
N ASP A 56 7.20 14.40 -1.84
CA ASP A 56 8.24 13.38 -1.63
C ASP A 56 8.77 13.38 -0.17
N GLY A 57 7.95 13.85 0.77
CA GLY A 57 8.30 13.97 2.18
C GLY A 57 8.22 12.67 2.98
N ILE A 58 7.88 11.55 2.36
CA ILE A 58 8.01 10.21 2.97
C ILE A 58 9.33 9.62 2.48
N LYS A 59 10.28 9.41 3.40
CA LYS A 59 11.64 8.93 3.08
C LYS A 59 11.91 7.49 3.51
N MET A 60 10.96 6.86 4.22
CA MET A 60 11.03 5.48 4.66
C MET A 60 9.72 4.77 4.27
N ALA A 61 9.82 3.67 3.53
CA ALA A 61 8.67 2.84 3.21
C ALA A 61 8.47 1.78 4.29
N CYS A 62 7.22 1.33 4.51
CA CYS A 62 6.90 0.29 5.50
C CYS A 62 7.71 -1.00 5.25
N GLY A 63 7.83 -1.40 3.98
CA GLY A 63 8.55 -2.60 3.56
C GLY A 63 10.06 -2.60 3.85
N THR A 64 10.65 -1.44 4.20
CA THR A 64 12.06 -1.40 4.61
C THR A 64 12.30 -2.14 5.93
N CYS A 65 11.30 -2.19 6.82
CA CYS A 65 11.37 -2.92 8.09
C CYS A 65 10.41 -4.12 8.13
N HIS A 66 9.29 -4.05 7.41
CA HIS A 66 8.23 -5.07 7.40
C HIS A 66 8.26 -5.90 6.11
N SER A 67 9.42 -6.41 5.70
CA SER A 67 9.61 -7.11 4.43
C SER A 67 8.65 -8.29 4.27
N ASP A 68 8.48 -9.08 5.34
CA ASP A 68 7.67 -10.29 5.33
C ASP A 68 6.20 -9.94 5.06
N GLN A 69 5.68 -8.88 5.71
CA GLN A 69 4.31 -8.42 5.54
C GLN A 69 4.01 -7.94 4.12
N VAL A 70 5.00 -7.39 3.39
CA VAL A 70 4.79 -6.96 1.99
C VAL A 70 4.55 -8.16 1.07
N ASP A 71 5.14 -9.31 1.37
CA ASP A 71 4.98 -10.53 0.55
C ASP A 71 3.66 -11.26 0.81
N ILE A 72 3.03 -11.00 1.97
CA ILE A 72 1.84 -11.69 2.46
C ILE A 72 0.69 -10.70 2.68
N THR A 73 0.25 -10.05 1.60
CA THR A 73 -0.99 -9.24 1.63
C THR A 73 -2.06 -9.89 0.77
N ASN A 74 -3.28 -9.97 1.29
CA ASN A 74 -4.43 -10.52 0.57
C ASN A 74 -5.18 -9.44 -0.23
N HIS A 75 -4.47 -8.46 -0.80
CA HIS A 75 -5.05 -7.39 -1.61
C HIS A 75 -4.38 -7.25 -2.97
N GLY A 76 -5.14 -6.81 -3.97
CA GLY A 76 -4.62 -6.47 -5.29
C GLY A 76 -3.70 -5.22 -5.27
N PRO A 77 -3.00 -4.93 -6.38
CA PRO A 77 -1.98 -3.87 -6.46
C PRO A 77 -2.50 -2.43 -6.26
N GLY A 78 -3.80 -2.24 -6.08
CA GLY A 78 -4.43 -0.94 -5.82
C GLY A 78 -4.42 -0.52 -4.35
N ALA A 79 -4.22 -1.45 -3.41
CA ALA A 79 -4.14 -1.14 -1.99
C ALA A 79 -2.67 -1.08 -1.53
N THR A 80 -2.35 -0.10 -0.70
CA THR A 80 -1.03 0.05 -0.07
C THR A 80 -1.13 -0.14 1.44
N CYS A 81 0.00 -0.37 2.11
CA CYS A 81 0.04 -0.46 3.59
C CYS A 81 -0.64 0.73 4.27
N ILE A 82 -0.53 1.92 3.67
CA ILE A 82 -1.06 3.19 4.18
C ILE A 82 -2.59 3.20 4.12
N ASP A 83 -3.22 2.47 3.21
CA ASP A 83 -4.68 2.51 3.05
C ASP A 83 -5.41 1.83 4.21
N CYS A 84 -4.82 0.79 4.79
CA CYS A 84 -5.35 0.10 5.97
C CYS A 84 -4.73 0.64 7.25
N HIS A 85 -3.39 0.65 7.35
CA HIS A 85 -2.68 1.01 8.58
C HIS A 85 -2.61 2.52 8.83
N MET A 86 -2.89 3.35 7.84
CA MET A 86 -3.02 4.80 8.02
C MET A 86 -4.34 5.27 7.40
N ALA A 87 -5.41 4.54 7.71
CA ALA A 87 -6.76 4.86 7.27
C ALA A 87 -7.15 6.29 7.65
N PHE A 88 -8.12 6.85 6.92
CA PHE A 88 -8.67 8.18 7.21
C PHE A 88 -9.60 8.14 8.44
N ALA A 89 -9.07 7.78 9.61
CA ALA A 89 -9.85 7.69 10.86
C ALA A 89 -9.94 9.03 11.63
N ALA A 90 -9.27 10.08 11.14
CA ALA A 90 -9.31 11.41 11.72
C ALA A 90 -10.08 12.40 10.83
N LYS A 91 -10.73 13.38 11.47
CA LYS A 91 -11.55 14.40 10.80
C LYS A 91 -11.13 15.81 11.18
N SER A 92 -10.85 16.62 10.16
CA SER A 92 -10.59 18.05 10.23
C SER A 92 -11.80 18.88 9.81
N GLY A 93 -12.46 18.51 8.72
CA GLY A 93 -13.58 19.31 8.21
C GLY A 93 -14.68 18.49 7.56
N THR A 94 -14.33 17.40 6.87
CA THR A 94 -15.31 16.59 6.13
C THR A 94 -15.05 15.10 6.27
N THR A 95 -16.10 14.31 6.05
CA THR A 95 -15.96 12.90 5.68
C THR A 95 -15.75 12.76 4.18
N ARG A 96 -15.24 11.62 3.75
CA ARG A 96 -14.99 11.25 2.36
C ARG A 96 -15.84 10.04 1.99
N GLY A 97 -16.48 10.07 0.82
CA GLY A 97 -17.34 8.97 0.37
C GLY A 97 -18.60 8.80 1.23
N GLU A 98 -19.33 7.73 0.97
CA GLU A 98 -20.65 7.47 1.55
C GLU A 98 -20.63 6.55 2.78
N SER A 99 -19.47 5.97 3.10
CA SER A 99 -19.39 4.92 4.14
C SER A 99 -19.62 5.39 5.57
N GLY A 100 -19.43 6.68 5.86
CA GLY A 100 -19.48 7.22 7.21
C GLY A 100 -18.26 6.89 8.08
N TYR A 101 -17.32 6.06 7.61
CA TYR A 101 -16.11 5.64 8.33
C TYR A 101 -14.82 6.18 7.72
N LYS A 102 -14.91 7.22 6.88
CA LYS A 102 -13.75 7.81 6.22
C LYS A 102 -13.78 9.32 6.42
N GLY A 103 -12.83 9.81 7.20
CA GLY A 103 -12.55 11.22 7.43
C GLY A 103 -11.68 11.81 6.31
N ASP A 104 -10.91 12.83 6.63
CA ASP A 104 -10.05 13.57 5.69
C ASP A 104 -8.58 13.66 6.15
N VAL A 105 -8.27 13.12 7.33
CA VAL A 105 -6.91 13.05 7.88
C VAL A 105 -6.52 11.59 8.15
N ARG A 106 -5.33 11.19 7.71
CA ARG A 106 -4.78 9.85 7.95
C ARG A 106 -4.33 9.69 9.41
N SER A 107 -4.71 8.57 10.01
CA SER A 107 -4.30 8.16 11.36
C SER A 107 -2.83 7.76 11.40
N HIS A 108 -2.22 7.89 12.58
CA HIS A 108 -0.87 7.42 12.89
C HIS A 108 -0.85 6.36 14.00
N LEU A 109 -1.95 5.61 14.17
CA LEU A 109 -2.02 4.49 15.11
C LEU A 109 -1.38 3.19 14.57
N PHE A 110 -1.38 2.99 13.25
CA PHE A 110 -0.83 1.83 12.52
C PHE A 110 -1.45 0.48 12.83
N LYS A 111 -1.50 0.06 14.10
CA LYS A 111 -2.07 -1.21 14.51
C LYS A 111 -3.57 -1.24 14.24
N ILE A 112 -4.06 -2.42 13.86
CA ILE A 112 -5.48 -2.70 13.64
C ILE A 112 -5.86 -3.81 14.63
N THR A 113 -6.80 -3.52 15.52
CA THR A 113 -7.38 -4.56 16.38
C THR A 113 -8.59 -5.13 15.63
N VAL A 114 -8.48 -6.40 15.24
CA VAL A 114 -9.44 -7.09 14.37
C VAL A 114 -10.62 -7.63 15.20
N ASN A 115 -11.54 -6.73 15.51
CA ASN A 115 -12.83 -7.06 16.12
C ASN A 115 -13.87 -5.99 15.74
N ASP A 116 -15.13 -6.21 16.13
CA ASP A 116 -16.26 -5.33 15.85
C ASP A 116 -16.46 -4.22 16.90
N GLU A 117 -15.57 -4.14 17.90
CA GLU A 117 -15.65 -3.12 18.94
C GLU A 117 -15.30 -1.72 18.40
N SER A 118 -15.95 -0.71 18.98
CA SER A 118 -15.58 0.68 18.75
C SER A 118 -14.16 0.95 19.24
N MET A 119 -13.36 1.62 18.40
CA MET A 119 -12.06 2.16 18.82
C MET A 119 -12.18 3.42 19.68
N PHE A 120 -13.38 3.96 19.85
CA PHE A 120 -13.66 5.12 20.71
C PHE A 120 -14.35 4.70 22.01
N THR A 121 -14.16 5.50 23.06
CA THR A 121 -14.89 5.37 24.33
C THR A 121 -16.40 5.44 24.10
N GLU A 122 -17.19 4.93 25.05
CA GLU A 122 -18.66 4.90 24.95
C GLU A 122 -19.27 6.29 24.73
N ASP A 123 -18.68 7.32 25.33
CA ASP A 123 -19.07 8.72 25.15
C ASP A 123 -18.48 9.38 23.89
N GLY A 124 -17.63 8.67 23.14
CA GLY A 124 -17.00 9.10 21.90
C GLY A 124 -15.98 10.22 22.05
N SER A 125 -15.50 10.49 23.27
CA SER A 125 -14.61 11.61 23.57
C SER A 125 -13.13 11.30 23.34
N TRP A 126 -12.73 10.02 23.37
CA TRP A 126 -11.34 9.57 23.19
C TRP A 126 -11.25 8.32 22.33
N VAL A 127 -10.09 8.09 21.72
CA VAL A 127 -9.69 6.73 21.31
C VAL A 127 -9.45 5.90 22.57
N ARG A 128 -9.90 4.65 22.57
CA ARG A 128 -9.64 3.70 23.66
C ARG A 128 -8.17 3.36 23.73
N ASP A 129 -7.64 3.39 24.94
CA ASP A 129 -6.31 2.91 25.29
C ASP A 129 -6.38 2.45 26.75
N ASP A 130 -6.98 1.29 26.94
CA ASP A 130 -7.35 0.71 28.23
C ASP A 130 -6.86 -0.74 28.33
N ASP A 131 -7.03 -1.36 29.50
CA ASP A 131 -6.54 -2.72 29.79
C ASP A 131 -7.16 -3.79 28.87
N GLU A 132 -8.27 -3.49 28.21
CA GLU A 132 -8.96 -4.41 27.29
C GLU A 132 -8.60 -4.14 25.83
N ARG A 133 -8.21 -2.90 25.49
CA ARG A 133 -7.86 -2.49 24.14
C ARG A 133 -6.86 -1.33 24.14
N GLU A 134 -5.70 -1.59 23.57
CA GLU A 134 -4.73 -0.55 23.25
C GLU A 134 -5.16 0.36 22.08
N ALA A 135 -4.62 1.58 22.05
CA ALA A 135 -4.84 2.56 21.00
C ALA A 135 -4.53 1.98 19.61
N SER A 136 -5.57 1.71 18.84
CA SER A 136 -5.46 1.04 17.54
C SER A 136 -6.67 1.33 16.66
N LEU A 137 -6.48 1.23 15.35
CA LEU A 137 -7.55 1.30 14.37
C LEU A 137 -8.53 0.12 14.50
N SER A 138 -9.73 0.27 13.95
CA SER A 138 -10.71 -0.82 13.82
C SER A 138 -11.09 -1.09 12.36
N PRO A 139 -11.55 -2.31 12.03
CA PRO A 139 -12.07 -2.69 10.71
C PRO A 139 -13.12 -1.74 10.14
N ALA A 140 -13.88 -1.06 10.99
CA ALA A 140 -14.82 -0.02 10.55
C ALA A 140 -14.12 1.07 9.73
N TYR A 141 -12.95 1.56 10.17
CA TYR A 141 -12.22 2.63 9.47
C TYR A 141 -11.26 2.09 8.41
N THR A 142 -10.71 0.88 8.59
CA THR A 142 -9.68 0.33 7.71
C THR A 142 -10.26 -0.43 6.52
N CYS A 143 -11.44 -1.04 6.68
CA CYS A 143 -12.08 -1.86 5.64
C CYS A 143 -13.28 -1.12 5.03
N LEU A 144 -14.22 -0.66 5.87
CA LEU A 144 -15.47 -0.02 5.39
C LEU A 144 -15.25 1.38 4.84
N GLY A 145 -14.03 1.92 4.88
CA GLY A 145 -13.66 3.11 4.09
C GLY A 145 -13.62 2.87 2.58
N CYS A 146 -13.55 1.61 2.15
CA CYS A 146 -13.50 1.17 0.75
C CYS A 146 -14.56 0.09 0.45
N HIS A 147 -14.75 -0.89 1.34
CA HIS A 147 -15.80 -1.90 1.22
C HIS A 147 -17.13 -1.34 1.75
N ASN A 148 -17.72 -0.45 0.97
CA ASN A 148 -18.87 0.34 1.39
C ASN A 148 -19.95 0.31 0.31
N ASN A 149 -21.17 0.70 0.66
CA ASN A 149 -22.32 0.62 -0.25
C ASN A 149 -22.29 1.68 -1.39
N ASP A 150 -21.12 2.18 -1.82
CA ASP A 150 -20.99 3.12 -2.94
C ASP A 150 -20.96 2.34 -4.26
N PRO A 151 -22.00 2.45 -5.09
CA PRO A 151 -22.09 1.67 -6.33
C PRO A 151 -21.05 2.05 -7.39
N ASN A 152 -20.24 3.08 -7.16
CA ASN A 152 -19.28 3.60 -8.14
C ASN A 152 -17.84 3.17 -7.87
N ASP A 153 -17.53 2.56 -6.73
CA ASP A 153 -16.15 2.19 -6.39
C ASP A 153 -15.69 0.85 -6.99
N ASN A 154 -16.64 0.02 -7.46
CA ASN A 154 -16.40 -1.33 -7.99
C ASN A 154 -15.62 -2.24 -7.01
N ILE A 155 -15.80 -2.05 -5.70
CA ILE A 155 -15.24 -2.87 -4.63
C ILE A 155 -16.40 -3.64 -3.99
N PRO A 156 -16.26 -4.95 -3.65
CA PRO A 156 -17.33 -5.68 -2.99
C PRO A 156 -17.70 -5.07 -1.63
N ASP A 157 -18.96 -4.71 -1.43
CA ASP A 157 -19.48 -4.23 -0.15
C ASP A 157 -19.27 -5.28 0.96
N LYS A 158 -19.09 -4.80 2.19
CA LYS A 158 -19.00 -5.65 3.39
C LYS A 158 -19.77 -5.05 4.55
N THR A 159 -20.32 -5.92 5.38
CA THR A 159 -20.70 -5.59 6.75
C THR A 159 -19.46 -5.50 7.64
N LEU A 160 -19.60 -4.92 8.83
CA LEU A 160 -18.49 -4.89 9.81
C LEU A 160 -18.07 -6.31 10.20
N GLU A 161 -19.02 -7.22 10.37
CA GLU A 161 -18.77 -8.62 10.73
C GLU A 161 -17.94 -9.33 9.66
N GLU A 162 -18.32 -9.22 8.38
CA GLU A 162 -17.54 -9.78 7.26
C GLU A 162 -16.16 -9.13 7.15
N ALA A 163 -16.06 -7.82 7.38
CA ALA A 163 -14.79 -7.11 7.37
C ALA A 163 -13.85 -7.54 8.50
N VAL A 164 -14.39 -7.91 9.66
CA VAL A 164 -13.63 -8.48 10.78
C VAL A 164 -13.17 -9.89 10.44
N GLU A 165 -14.07 -10.72 9.91
CA GLU A 165 -13.74 -12.10 9.50
C GLU A 165 -12.58 -12.12 8.51
N ASP A 166 -12.68 -11.32 7.44
CA ASP A 166 -11.67 -11.24 6.38
C ASP A 166 -10.37 -10.55 6.82
N ALA A 167 -10.41 -9.70 7.84
CA ALA A 167 -9.23 -9.02 8.34
C ALA A 167 -8.36 -9.92 9.24
N ASN A 168 -8.91 -11.04 9.73
CA ASN A 168 -8.12 -12.00 10.50
C ASN A 168 -7.03 -12.60 9.62
N ASP A 169 -5.83 -12.73 10.18
CA ASP A 169 -4.71 -13.42 9.55
C ASP A 169 -4.35 -12.86 8.16
N MET A 170 -4.65 -11.57 7.92
CA MET A 170 -4.38 -10.82 6.69
C MET A 170 -2.90 -10.81 6.27
N HIS A 171 -2.01 -11.16 7.19
CA HIS A 171 -0.57 -11.31 7.01
C HIS A 171 -0.05 -12.73 7.29
N GLU A 172 -0.92 -13.73 7.30
CA GLU A 172 -0.51 -15.13 7.36
C GLU A 172 -0.59 -15.78 5.98
N VAL A 173 0.29 -16.76 5.74
CA VAL A 173 0.36 -17.48 4.45
C VAL A 173 -0.95 -18.19 4.12
N ASP A 174 -1.67 -18.66 5.14
CA ASP A 174 -2.94 -19.38 5.00
C ASP A 174 -4.13 -18.44 4.70
N GLY A 175 -3.99 -17.14 4.94
CA GLY A 175 -4.97 -16.09 4.63
C GLY A 175 -4.88 -15.54 3.20
N ILE A 176 -3.94 -16.03 2.37
CA ILE A 176 -3.71 -15.53 1.02
C ILE A 176 -4.65 -16.24 0.03
N ALA A 177 -5.56 -15.49 -0.61
CA ALA A 177 -6.05 -15.91 -1.92
C ALA A 177 -4.86 -15.83 -2.89
N HIS A 178 -4.15 -16.96 -3.06
CA HIS A 178 -2.92 -17.03 -3.85
C HIS A 178 -3.12 -16.58 -5.30
N ASN A 179 -2.92 -15.29 -5.58
CA ASN A 179 -2.49 -14.86 -6.90
C ASN A 179 -1.00 -15.21 -7.02
N SER A 180 -0.75 -16.46 -7.39
CA SER A 180 0.57 -17.06 -7.62
C SER A 180 1.39 -16.36 -8.73
N GLU A 181 0.77 -15.48 -9.51
CA GLU A 181 1.44 -14.73 -10.57
C GLU A 181 1.97 -13.38 -10.07
N LEU A 182 3.10 -12.95 -10.64
CA LEU A 182 3.65 -11.62 -10.42
C LEU A 182 2.87 -10.60 -11.27
N GLU A 183 2.37 -9.53 -10.66
CA GLU A 183 1.63 -8.49 -11.39
C GLU A 183 2.58 -7.64 -12.24
N MET A 184 2.32 -7.56 -13.55
CA MET A 184 3.13 -6.82 -14.52
C MET A 184 2.23 -5.95 -15.39
N SER A 185 2.67 -4.75 -15.76
CA SER A 185 2.02 -3.86 -16.73
C SER A 185 2.97 -3.50 -17.86
N ILE A 186 2.45 -3.41 -19.09
CA ILE A 186 3.22 -3.05 -20.29
C ILE A 186 2.50 -1.89 -21.00
N TYR A 187 3.18 -0.77 -21.18
CA TYR A 187 2.62 0.41 -21.84
C TYR A 187 3.67 1.19 -22.65
N PRO A 188 3.35 1.67 -23.86
CA PRO A 188 2.13 1.34 -24.61
C PRO A 188 2.16 -0.10 -25.11
N ASN A 189 0.98 -0.69 -25.33
CA ASN A 189 0.82 -1.99 -25.97
C ASN A 189 -0.51 -2.00 -26.74
N PRO A 190 -0.51 -1.95 -28.09
CA PRO A 190 0.65 -2.01 -28.99
C PRO A 190 1.64 -0.84 -28.82
N SER A 191 2.93 -1.10 -29.07
CA SER A 191 4.03 -0.15 -28.92
C SER A 191 4.65 0.19 -30.28
N ASN A 192 5.11 1.43 -30.45
CA ASN A 192 5.86 1.87 -31.63
C ASN A 192 7.36 2.10 -31.33
N GLY A 193 7.90 1.41 -30.31
CA GLY A 193 9.30 1.51 -29.90
C GLY A 193 9.44 1.51 -28.37
N PRO A 194 9.74 2.67 -27.72
CA PRO A 194 9.92 2.73 -26.27
C PRO A 194 8.71 2.20 -25.50
N THR A 195 8.94 1.15 -24.71
CA THR A 195 7.93 0.43 -23.94
C THR A 195 8.30 0.42 -22.47
N LYS A 196 7.39 0.93 -21.63
CA LYS A 196 7.45 0.88 -20.18
C LYS A 196 6.91 -0.47 -19.70
N ILE A 197 7.73 -1.19 -18.95
CA ILE A 197 7.39 -2.45 -18.28
C ILE A 197 7.43 -2.16 -16.78
N SER A 198 6.33 -2.37 -16.07
CA SER A 198 6.23 -2.09 -14.63
C SER A 198 5.79 -3.33 -13.88
N PHE A 199 6.40 -3.59 -12.73
CA PHE A 199 6.05 -4.73 -11.87
C PHE A 199 6.44 -4.42 -10.43
N VAL A 200 5.87 -5.16 -9.49
CA VAL A 200 6.17 -5.04 -8.06
C VAL A 200 6.74 -6.38 -7.59
N THR A 201 7.86 -6.32 -6.86
CA THR A 201 8.46 -7.50 -6.23
C THR A 201 9.34 -7.08 -5.06
N ASN A 202 9.50 -7.97 -4.08
CA ASN A 202 10.45 -7.83 -2.97
C ASN A 202 11.62 -8.80 -3.11
N GLU A 203 11.71 -9.48 -4.24
CA GLU A 203 12.75 -10.46 -4.52
C GLU A 203 14.00 -9.76 -5.03
N SER A 204 15.14 -10.11 -4.43
CA SER A 204 16.44 -9.57 -4.85
C SER A 204 16.96 -10.14 -6.17
N ASP A 205 16.52 -11.35 -6.53
CA ASP A 205 16.89 -12.01 -7.78
C ASP A 205 15.76 -11.88 -8.81
N VAL A 206 15.83 -10.82 -9.61
CA VAL A 206 14.86 -10.53 -10.67
C VAL A 206 15.49 -10.72 -12.04
N SER A 207 14.85 -11.56 -12.86
CA SER A 207 15.19 -11.77 -14.26
C SER A 207 14.08 -11.25 -15.17
N VAL A 208 14.38 -10.24 -15.99
CA VAL A 208 13.50 -9.77 -17.07
C VAL A 208 14.05 -10.17 -18.42
N LYS A 209 13.24 -10.92 -19.17
CA LYS A 209 13.57 -11.48 -20.49
C LYS A 209 12.45 -11.19 -21.48
N ILE A 210 12.80 -10.89 -22.72
CA ILE A 210 11.86 -10.71 -23.84
C ILE A 210 12.18 -11.77 -24.89
N PHE A 211 11.14 -12.45 -25.36
CA PHE A 211 11.22 -13.51 -26.35
C PHE A 211 10.41 -13.15 -27.60
N SER A 212 10.87 -13.59 -28.76
CA SER A 212 10.08 -13.57 -29.99
C SER A 212 8.97 -14.63 -29.95
N ILE A 213 8.05 -14.59 -30.92
CA ILE A 213 7.02 -15.63 -31.09
C ILE A 213 7.59 -17.05 -31.33
N SER A 214 8.82 -17.16 -31.84
CA SER A 214 9.52 -18.44 -32.01
C SER A 214 10.23 -18.91 -30.72
N GLY A 215 10.12 -18.16 -29.62
CA GLY A 215 10.78 -18.46 -28.35
C GLY A 215 12.26 -18.04 -28.29
N GLN A 216 12.75 -17.31 -29.29
CA GLN A 216 14.12 -16.80 -29.29
C GLN A 216 14.25 -15.68 -28.25
N LEU A 217 15.24 -15.76 -27.36
CA LEU A 217 15.59 -14.68 -26.44
C LEU A 217 16.14 -13.48 -27.24
N VAL A 218 15.43 -12.36 -27.22
CA VAL A 218 15.83 -11.13 -27.95
C VAL A 218 16.47 -10.11 -27.03
N TYR A 219 15.99 -10.01 -25.79
CA TYR A 219 16.49 -9.07 -24.81
C TYR A 219 16.47 -9.68 -23.41
N GLN A 220 17.52 -9.44 -22.65
CA GLN A 220 17.63 -9.75 -21.24
C GLN A 220 18.25 -8.55 -20.51
N MET A 221 17.60 -8.11 -19.44
CA MET A 221 18.19 -7.13 -18.53
C MET A 221 19.21 -7.82 -17.62
N LYS A 222 20.39 -7.20 -17.47
CA LYS A 222 21.44 -7.64 -16.53
C LYS A 222 21.52 -6.67 -15.37
N ASN A 223 21.60 -7.19 -14.16
CA ASN A 223 21.78 -6.44 -12.90
C ASN A 223 20.65 -5.44 -12.60
N ILE A 224 19.48 -5.95 -12.19
CA ILE A 224 18.51 -5.11 -11.48
C ILE A 224 19.12 -4.86 -10.10
N SER A 225 19.59 -3.63 -9.91
CA SER A 225 20.07 -3.17 -8.62
C SER A 225 18.88 -2.56 -7.89
N ASP A 226 18.75 -2.92 -6.61
CA ASP A 226 17.70 -2.56 -5.64
C ASP A 226 16.60 -3.63 -5.47
N PRO A 227 16.44 -4.28 -4.28
CA PRO A 227 15.74 -5.56 -4.17
C PRO A 227 14.22 -5.52 -3.92
N SER A 228 13.61 -4.35 -3.69
CA SER A 228 12.22 -4.31 -3.24
C SER A 228 11.43 -3.07 -3.66
N GLY A 229 10.21 -3.29 -4.17
CA GLY A 229 9.23 -2.25 -4.48
C GLY A 229 8.78 -2.24 -5.93
N THR A 230 8.36 -1.07 -6.41
CA THR A 230 7.89 -0.88 -7.79
C THR A 230 9.07 -0.67 -8.73
N HIS A 231 9.23 -1.58 -9.68
CA HIS A 231 10.25 -1.49 -10.73
C HIS A 231 9.64 -0.96 -12.03
N ILE A 232 10.39 -0.07 -12.69
CA ILE A 232 10.06 0.45 -14.02
C ILE A 232 11.25 0.22 -14.94
N ILE A 233 11.03 -0.57 -15.97
CA ILE A 233 11.99 -0.84 -17.04
C ILE A 233 11.52 -0.15 -18.32
N TYR A 234 12.44 0.52 -18.99
CA TYR A 234 12.22 1.06 -20.33
C TYR A 234 12.97 0.21 -21.34
N TRP A 235 12.22 -0.52 -22.17
CA TRP A 235 12.77 -1.23 -23.31
C TRP A 235 12.61 -0.36 -24.56
N ASP A 236 13.69 -0.15 -25.29
CA ASP A 236 13.76 0.74 -26.45
C ASP A 236 13.40 0.06 -27.79
N GLY A 237 13.05 -1.23 -27.76
CA GLY A 237 12.80 -2.02 -28.97
C GLY A 237 14.07 -2.62 -29.58
N ASN A 238 15.22 -2.54 -28.91
CA ASN A 238 16.47 -3.15 -29.37
C ASN A 238 16.75 -4.49 -28.66
N SER A 239 17.43 -5.39 -29.38
CA SER A 239 17.97 -6.63 -28.80
C SER A 239 19.17 -6.35 -27.91
N ASN A 240 19.69 -7.37 -27.21
CA ASN A 240 20.95 -7.25 -26.46
C ASN A 240 22.17 -6.87 -27.32
N THR A 241 22.11 -7.01 -28.65
CA THR A 241 23.18 -6.60 -29.58
C THR A 241 23.04 -5.15 -30.04
N GLY A 242 22.01 -4.43 -29.59
CA GLY A 242 21.71 -3.06 -30.02
C GLY A 242 21.00 -2.98 -31.38
N THR A 243 20.54 -4.12 -31.92
CA THR A 243 19.80 -4.16 -33.18
C THR A 243 18.31 -4.00 -32.91
N MET A 244 17.64 -3.12 -33.66
CA MET A 244 16.19 -2.98 -33.60
C MET A 244 15.51 -4.30 -33.96
N VAL A 245 14.57 -4.75 -33.12
CA VAL A 245 13.81 -5.97 -33.39
C VAL A 245 12.66 -5.68 -34.38
N GLU A 246 12.23 -6.69 -35.11
CA GLU A 246 11.18 -6.55 -36.13
C GLU A 246 9.79 -6.27 -35.53
N THR A 247 8.90 -5.65 -36.30
CA THR A 247 7.47 -5.55 -35.96
C THR A 247 6.87 -6.94 -35.78
N GLY A 248 6.12 -7.15 -34.69
CA GLY A 248 5.53 -8.45 -34.39
C GLY A 248 5.13 -8.67 -32.94
N TYR A 249 4.88 -9.93 -32.60
CA TYR A 249 4.52 -10.34 -31.25
C TYR A 249 5.75 -10.78 -30.45
N TYR A 250 5.83 -10.28 -29.22
CA TYR A 250 6.86 -10.60 -28.25
C TYR A 250 6.24 -11.01 -26.92
N PHE A 251 6.98 -11.77 -26.13
CA PHE A 251 6.58 -12.17 -24.79
C PHE A 251 7.60 -11.66 -23.77
N ILE A 252 7.14 -10.83 -22.86
CA ILE A 252 7.93 -10.35 -21.73
C ILE A 252 7.69 -11.31 -20.58
N LYS A 253 8.78 -11.90 -20.07
CA LYS A 253 8.77 -12.79 -18.92
C LYS A 253 9.58 -12.16 -17.79
N ILE A 254 8.93 -12.02 -16.64
CA ILE A 254 9.56 -11.60 -15.39
C ILE A 254 9.55 -12.79 -14.44
N THR A 255 10.70 -13.10 -13.88
CA THR A 255 10.85 -14.09 -12.81
C THR A 255 11.49 -13.39 -11.63
N ALA A 256 10.86 -13.51 -10.47
CA ALA A 256 11.31 -12.92 -9.22
C ALA A 256 11.11 -13.97 -8.13
N GLY A 257 12.20 -14.49 -7.57
CA GLY A 257 12.14 -15.67 -6.69
C GLY A 257 11.44 -16.87 -7.34
N THR A 258 10.38 -17.37 -6.70
CA THR A 258 9.55 -18.47 -7.23
C THR A 258 8.42 -18.00 -8.15
N ARG A 259 8.13 -16.70 -8.18
CA ARG A 259 7.02 -16.12 -8.94
C ARG A 259 7.44 -15.83 -10.36
N THR A 260 6.51 -16.00 -11.29
CA THR A 260 6.74 -15.71 -12.71
C THR A 260 5.50 -15.04 -13.30
N SER A 261 5.73 -14.09 -14.20
CA SER A 261 4.70 -13.41 -14.98
C SER A 261 5.10 -13.36 -16.43
N THR A 262 4.16 -13.59 -17.34
CA THR A 262 4.39 -13.47 -18.78
C THR A 262 3.29 -12.65 -19.42
N LYS A 263 3.64 -11.56 -20.13
CA LYS A 263 2.68 -10.75 -20.89
C LYS A 263 3.13 -10.58 -22.33
N LYS A 264 2.14 -10.58 -23.22
CA LYS A 264 2.32 -10.38 -24.66
C LYS A 264 2.46 -8.90 -24.98
N LEU A 265 3.48 -8.54 -25.73
CA LEU A 265 3.71 -7.22 -26.31
C LEU A 265 3.50 -7.29 -27.83
N VAL A 266 2.76 -6.33 -28.37
CA VAL A 266 2.63 -6.10 -29.81
C VAL A 266 3.51 -4.91 -30.18
N LEU A 267 4.55 -5.12 -30.98
CA LEU A 267 5.44 -4.06 -31.44
C LEU A 267 5.12 -3.74 -32.90
N VAL A 268 4.96 -2.44 -33.20
CA VAL A 268 4.57 -1.87 -34.48
C VAL A 268 5.52 -0.71 -34.78
N ASN A 269 6.69 -1.03 -35.33
CA ASN A 269 7.67 -0.02 -35.76
C ASN A 269 7.18 0.79 -36.96
#